data_AF-A0A4S4AXR9-F1
#
_entry.id   AF-A0A4S4AXR9-F1
#
_cell.length_a   1.000
_cell.length_b   1.000
_cell.length_c   1.000
_cell.angle_alpha   90.00
_cell.angle_beta   90.00
_cell.angle_gamma   90.00
#
_symmetry.space_group_name_H-M   'P 1'
#
loop_
_entity.id
_entity.type
_entity.pdbx_description
1 polymer ?
#
loop_
_entity_poly.entity_id
_entity_poly.type
_entity_poly.pdbx_seq_one_letter_code
_entity_poly.pdbx_strand_id
1 'polypeptide(L)' 'MHTADARTVLVLVNSAVQHLHHFTESGCPRAERQARLAIDHLERYSADPAINASRCALEELLDTARPR' A
#
# COMPACT_ATOMS: atom_id res chain seq x y z
N MET A 1 17.92 -12.77 -4.17
CA MET A 1 17.33 -11.42 -4.13
C MET A 1 16.33 -11.32 -5.28
N HIS A 2 15.03 -11.17 -5.01
CA HIS A 2 14.06 -10.87 -6.06
C HIS A 2 14.19 -9.38 -6.40
N THR A 3 14.87 -9.04 -7.49
CA THR A 3 14.81 -7.70 -8.06
C THR A 3 13.40 -7.49 -8.58
N ALA A 4 12.60 -6.70 -7.87
CA ALA A 4 11.29 -6.28 -8.33
C ALA A 4 11.47 -5.49 -9.63
N ASP A 5 10.65 -5.80 -10.64
CA ASP A 5 10.51 -4.88 -11.77
C ASP A 5 9.88 -3.57 -11.26
N ALA A 6 10.51 -2.43 -11.53
CA ALA A 6 10.08 -1.12 -11.02
C ALA A 6 8.62 -0.80 -11.39
N ARG A 7 8.11 -1.33 -12.50
CA ARG A 7 6.70 -1.20 -12.91
C ARG A 7 5.78 -1.95 -11.96
N THR A 8 6.17 -3.14 -11.50
CA THR A 8 5.38 -3.93 -10.55
C THR A 8 5.21 -3.18 -9.24
N VAL A 9 6.29 -2.62 -8.71
CA VAL A 9 6.27 -1.82 -7.48
C VAL A 9 5.37 -0.60 -7.65
N LEU A 10 5.53 0.14 -8.76
CA LEU A 10 4.71 1.31 -9.03
C LEU A 10 3.21 0.97 -9.14
N VAL A 11 2.87 -0.18 -9.72
CA VAL A 11 1.48 -0.67 -9.80
C VAL A 11 0.94 -0.98 -8.39
N LEU A 12 1.74 -1.64 -7.54
CA LEU A 12 1.35 -1.95 -6.16
C LEU A 12 1.12 -0.69 -5.34
N VAL A 13 2.05 0.29 -5.42
CA VAL A 13 1.92 1.57 -4.71
C VAL A 13 0.67 2.32 -5.17
N ASN A 14 0.46 2.47 -6.49
CA ASN A 14 -0.72 3.15 -7.01
C ASN A 14 -2.03 2.45 -6.62
N SER A 15 -2.05 1.12 -6.66
CA SER A 15 -3.21 0.33 -6.24
C SER A 15 -3.51 0.54 -4.75
N ALA A 16 -2.49 0.54 -3.89
CA ALA A 16 -2.65 0.80 -2.47
C ALA A 16 -3.24 2.20 -2.22
N VAL A 17 -2.70 3.24 -2.87
CA VAL A 17 -3.22 4.62 -2.75
C VAL A 17 -4.68 4.72 -3.18
N GLN A 18 -5.05 4.14 -4.33
CA GLN A 18 -6.43 4.18 -4.83
C GLN A 18 -7.41 3.49 -3.88
N HIS A 19 -7.01 2.34 -3.33
CA HIS A 19 -7.85 1.62 -2.38
C HIS A 19 -7.96 2.33 -1.03
N LEU A 20 -6.90 2.98 -0.55
CA LEU A 20 -6.95 3.82 0.65
C LEU A 20 -7.88 5.02 0.44
N HIS A 21 -7.75 5.72 -0.69
CA HIS A 21 -8.64 6.84 -1.02
C HIS A 21 -10.11 6.41 -1.04
N HIS A 22 -10.40 5.30 -1.73
CA HIS A 22 -11.76 4.77 -1.78
C HIS A 22 -12.27 4.35 -0.40
N PHE A 23 -11.41 3.77 0.45
CA PHE A 23 -11.75 3.46 1.84
C PHE A 23 -12.09 4.72 2.64
N THR A 24 -11.27 5.78 2.54
CA THR A 24 -11.52 7.04 3.26
C THR A 24 -12.80 7.74 2.81
N GLU A 25 -13.15 7.67 1.53
CA GLU A 25 -14.36 8.33 1.00
C GLU A 25 -15.65 7.56 1.30
N SER A 26 -15.60 6.23 1.22
CA SER A 26 -16.81 5.40 1.27
C SER A 26 -16.96 4.58 2.55
N GLY A 27 -15.92 4.49 3.38
CA GLY A 27 -15.84 3.57 4.51
C GLY A 27 -15.83 2.09 4.09
N CYS A 28 -15.62 1.78 2.80
CA CYS A 28 -15.75 0.43 2.26
C CYS A 28 -14.67 -0.53 2.81
N PRO A 29 -15.02 -1.55 3.62
CA PRO A 29 -14.04 -2.46 4.23
C PRO A 29 -13.32 -3.35 3.22
N ARG A 30 -13.89 -3.51 2.01
CA ARG A 30 -13.23 -4.21 0.92
C ARG A 30 -12.04 -3.41 0.40
N ALA A 31 -12.16 -2.08 0.32
CA ALA A 31 -11.10 -1.20 -0.12
C ALA A 31 -9.92 -1.23 0.86
N GLU A 32 -10.20 -1.17 2.17
CA GLU A 32 -9.18 -1.34 3.22
C GLU A 32 -8.40 -2.65 3.05
N ARG A 33 -9.11 -3.78 2.83
CA ARG A 33 -8.47 -5.09 2.62
C ARG A 33 -7.60 -5.13 1.37
N GLN A 34 -8.02 -4.51 0.26
CA GLN A 34 -7.19 -4.46 -0.95
C GLN A 34 -5.94 -3.60 -0.76
N ALA A 35 -6.06 -2.47 -0.06
CA ALA A 35 -4.90 -1.66 0.31
C ALA A 35 -3.89 -2.45 1.16
N ARG A 36 -4.36 -3.16 2.19
CA ARG A 36 -3.52 -4.04 3.03
C ARG A 36 -2.79 -5.10 2.21
N LEU A 37 -3.50 -5.78 1.29
CA LEU A 37 -2.88 -6.79 0.43
C LEU A 37 -1.78 -6.20 -0.46
N ALA A 38 -1.97 -4.99 -0.99
CA ALA A 38 -0.94 -4.32 -1.80
C ALA A 38 0.28 -3.93 -0.95
N ILE A 39 0.08 -3.46 0.28
CA ILE A 39 1.14 -3.15 1.25
C ILE A 39 1.92 -4.43 1.62
N ASP A 40 1.23 -5.52 1.92
CA ASP A 40 1.86 -6.82 2.22
C ASP A 40 2.69 -7.33 1.03
N HIS A 41 2.26 -7.06 -0.20
CA HIS A 41 3.03 -7.40 -1.39
C HIS A 41 4.30 -6.55 -1.53
N LEU A 42 4.29 -5.28 -1.09
CA LEU A 42 5.47 -4.42 -1.07
C LEU A 42 6.51 -4.87 -0.05
N GLU A 43 6.11 -5.54 1.03
CA GLU A 43 7.04 -6.08 2.04
C GLU A 43 8.10 -7.02 1.45
N ARG A 44 7.73 -7.78 0.40
CA ARG A 44 8.65 -8.68 -0.33
C ARG A 44 9.83 -7.95 -0.97
N TYR A 45 9.73 -6.63 -1.14
CA TYR A 45 10.72 -5.78 -1.77
C TYR A 45 11.33 -4.76 -0.79
N SER A 46 11.11 -4.93 0.52
CA SER A 46 11.58 -4.04 1.59
C SER A 46 13.12 -3.91 1.70
N ALA A 47 13.88 -4.76 1.01
CA ALA A 47 15.33 -4.62 0.90
C ALA A 47 15.74 -3.36 0.10
N ASP A 48 14.85 -2.83 -0.75
CA ASP A 48 15.03 -1.55 -1.40
C ASP A 48 14.53 -0.41 -0.48
N PRO A 49 15.38 0.56 -0.12
CA PRO A 49 15.00 1.62 0.81
C PRO A 49 13.88 2.53 0.29
N ALA A 50 13.78 2.76 -1.02
CA ALA A 50 12.71 3.57 -1.60
C ALA A 50 11.35 2.85 -1.55
N ILE A 51 11.37 1.54 -1.76
CA ILE A 51 10.16 0.71 -1.65
C ILE A 51 9.73 0.61 -0.18
N ASN A 52 10.67 0.42 0.74
CA ASN A 52 10.35 0.39 2.16
C ASN A 52 9.77 1.73 2.66
N ALA A 53 10.31 2.87 2.21
CA ALA A 53 9.74 4.19 2.51
C ALA A 53 8.30 4.32 1.99
N SER A 54 8.04 3.84 0.77
CA SER A 54 6.68 3.83 0.19
C SER A 54 5.72 2.95 0.98
N ARG A 55 6.16 1.75 1.41
CA ARG A 55 5.40 0.83 2.26
C ARG A 55 5.02 1.51 3.58
N CYS A 56 5.99 2.10 4.28
CA CYS A 56 5.77 2.80 5.54
C CYS A 56 4.77 3.95 5.41
N ALA A 57 4.89 4.77 4.36
CA ALA A 57 3.93 5.86 4.11
C ALA A 57 2.50 5.33 3.87
N LEU A 58 2.35 4.21 3.18
CA LEU A 58 1.04 3.57 2.97
C LEU A 58 0.46 2.99 4.27
N GLU A 59 1.29 2.44 5.15
CA GLU A 59 0.89 1.96 6.48
C GLU A 59 0.38 3.12 7.36
N GLU A 60 1.08 4.26 7.37
CA GLU A 60 0.65 5.47 8.09
C GLU A 60 -0.67 6.04 7.55
N LEU A 61 -0.84 6.05 6.22
CA LEU A 61 -2.09 6.46 5.59
C LEU A 61 -3.25 5.53 5.98
N LEU A 62 -3.01 4.23 6.03
CA LEU A 62 -4.01 3.24 6.46
C LEU A 62 -4.42 3.45 7.93
N ASP A 63 -3.46 3.72 8.81
CA ASP A 63 -3.73 4.00 10.22
C ASP A 63 -4.55 5.29 10.39
N THR A 64 -4.20 6.33 9.64
CA THR A 64 -4.93 7.60 9.61
C THR A 64 -6.36 7.45 9.06
N ALA A 65 -6.55 6.56 8.09
CA ALA A 65 -7.85 6.30 7.47
C ALA A 65 -8.81 5.53 8.39
N ARG A 66 -8.33 4.89 9.46
CA ARG A 66 -9.21 4.17 10.38
C ARG A 66 -10.00 5.15 11.25
N PRO A 67 -11.34 5.06 11.28
CA PRO A 67 -12.13 5.84 12.22
C PRO A 67 -11.76 5.44 13.65
N ARG A 68 -11.48 6.44 14.49
CA ARG A 68 -11.21 6.30 15.93
C ARG A 68 -12.45 5.91 16.71
#